data_AF-A0A0S9SHW6-F1
#
_entry.id   AF-A0A0S9SHW6-F1
#
_cell.length_a   1.000
_cell.length_b   1.000
_cell.length_c   1.000
_cell.angle_alpha   90.00
_cell.angle_beta   90.00
_cell.angle_gamma   90.00
#
_symmetry.space_group_name_H-M   'P 1'
#
loop_
_entity.id
_entity.type
_entity.pdbx_description
1 polymer ?
#
loop_
_entity_poly.entity_id
_entity_poly.type
_entity_poly.pdbx_seq_one_letter_code
_entity_poly.pdbx_strand_id
1 'polypeptide(L)'
;MTRPFTHALALLPCLMIASVASAAEKAPWVWAGSYVYEHDGSRTVGGSPIVVTYRLDIAPARGNRDCVLRIEGFQTNETIVCKAAGTLDSITVSFHTFGDGRIVNASGTRLYDVGTNLFEIRRVGEAVSTQWRALNPSGAGSSAPAGTSFARKG
;
A
#
# COMPACT_ATOMS: atom_id res chain seq x y z
N MET A 1 3.15 77.48 -10.28
CA MET A 1 3.79 76.29 -9.70
C MET A 1 2.72 75.45 -9.01
N THR A 2 2.33 74.30 -9.57
CA THR A 2 2.02 73.01 -8.88
C THR A 2 1.53 72.01 -9.93
N ARG A 3 2.05 70.78 -9.84
CA ARG A 3 2.06 69.72 -10.87
C ARG A 3 0.84 68.79 -10.78
N PRO A 4 0.47 68.07 -11.87
CA PRO A 4 -0.61 67.10 -11.88
C PRO A 4 -0.22 65.76 -11.22
N PHE A 5 -1.18 65.12 -10.55
CA PHE A 5 -1.06 63.81 -9.91
C PHE A 5 -1.29 62.68 -10.93
N THR A 6 -0.22 62.04 -11.37
CA THR A 6 -0.24 60.83 -12.20
C THR A 6 -0.52 59.61 -11.30
N HIS A 7 -1.64 58.91 -11.53
CA HIS A 7 -1.93 57.64 -10.85
C HIS A 7 -1.36 56.50 -11.71
N ALA A 8 -0.32 55.84 -11.19
CA ALA A 8 0.25 54.64 -11.79
C ALA A 8 -0.65 53.43 -11.53
N LEU A 9 -1.23 52.87 -12.58
CA LEU A 9 -1.98 51.61 -12.54
C LEU A 9 -0.95 50.46 -12.51
N ALA A 10 -0.81 49.79 -11.36
CA ALA A 10 0.04 48.60 -11.23
C ALA A 10 -0.70 47.36 -11.73
N LEU A 11 -0.25 46.79 -12.85
CA LEU A 11 -0.71 45.52 -13.40
C LEU A 11 -0.12 44.35 -12.56
N LEU A 12 -0.99 43.61 -11.86
CA LEU A 12 -0.66 42.35 -11.20
C LEU A 12 -0.63 41.21 -12.24
N PRO A 13 0.48 40.46 -12.41
CA PRO A 13 0.47 39.26 -13.23
C PRO A 13 -0.11 38.09 -12.42
N CYS A 14 -1.24 37.56 -12.88
CA CYS A 14 -1.88 36.36 -12.36
C CYS A 14 -1.03 35.13 -12.72
N LEU A 15 -0.21 34.65 -11.78
CA LEU A 15 0.55 33.40 -11.91
C LEU A 15 -0.44 32.21 -11.89
N MET A 16 -0.73 31.65 -13.06
CA MET A 16 -1.51 30.43 -13.18
C MET A 16 -0.64 29.24 -12.75
N ILE A 17 -0.84 28.75 -11.53
CA ILE A 17 -0.24 27.50 -11.06
C ILE A 17 -1.00 26.35 -11.73
N ALA A 18 -0.40 25.73 -12.75
CA ALA A 18 -0.93 24.52 -13.36
C ALA A 18 -0.86 23.37 -12.34
N SER A 19 -2.02 22.94 -11.84
CA SER A 19 -2.14 21.74 -11.02
C SER A 19 -1.89 20.52 -11.90
N VAL A 20 -0.69 19.95 -11.82
CA VAL A 20 -0.44 18.58 -12.32
C VAL A 20 -1.24 17.62 -11.44
N ALA A 21 -2.39 17.18 -11.95
CA ALA A 21 -3.14 16.08 -11.36
C ALA A 21 -2.31 14.81 -11.53
N SER A 22 -1.64 14.36 -10.45
CA SER A 22 -1.00 13.04 -10.41
C SER A 22 -2.08 11.98 -10.53
N ALA A 23 -2.27 11.44 -11.74
CA ALA A 23 -3.01 10.20 -11.92
C ALA A 23 -2.32 9.14 -11.04
N ALA A 24 -3.07 8.50 -10.14
CA ALA A 24 -2.55 7.37 -9.38
C ALA A 24 -2.11 6.29 -10.37
N GLU A 25 -0.79 6.17 -10.54
CA GLU A 25 -0.19 5.30 -11.55
C GLU A 25 -0.48 3.86 -11.17
N LYS A 26 -1.31 3.15 -11.95
CA LYS A 26 -1.57 1.73 -11.72
C LYS A 26 -0.24 0.97 -11.70
N ALA A 27 -0.15 -0.07 -10.87
CA ALA A 27 1.03 -0.92 -10.85
C ALA A 27 1.34 -1.45 -12.27
N PRO A 28 2.59 -1.33 -12.74
CA PRO A 28 2.96 -1.85 -14.05
C PRO A 28 2.80 -3.38 -14.10
N TRP A 29 2.46 -3.92 -15.27
CA TRP A 29 2.24 -5.35 -15.49
C TRP A 29 3.42 -6.25 -15.07
N VAL A 30 4.63 -5.71 -14.99
CA VAL A 30 5.83 -6.41 -14.50
C VAL A 30 5.72 -6.90 -13.05
N TRP A 31 4.79 -6.31 -12.27
CA TRP A 31 4.47 -6.73 -10.90
C TRP A 31 3.35 -7.77 -10.84
N ALA A 32 2.75 -8.16 -11.97
CA ALA A 32 1.75 -9.21 -11.98
C ALA A 32 2.36 -10.55 -11.56
N GLY A 33 1.62 -11.28 -10.73
CA GLY A 33 2.03 -12.58 -10.19
C GLY A 33 1.61 -12.77 -8.73
N SER A 34 2.05 -13.89 -8.17
CA SER A 34 1.81 -14.27 -6.78
C SER A 34 3.09 -14.08 -5.96
N TYR A 35 2.92 -13.56 -4.75
CA TYR A 35 3.99 -13.32 -3.81
C TYR A 35 3.64 -13.97 -2.47
N VAL A 36 4.61 -14.57 -1.81
CA VAL A 36 4.41 -15.28 -0.54
C VAL A 36 5.39 -14.79 0.50
N TYR A 37 4.89 -14.57 1.72
CA TYR A 37 5.69 -14.32 2.91
C TYR A 37 5.18 -15.21 4.04
N GLU A 38 6.09 -15.84 4.77
CA GLU A 38 5.76 -16.58 5.99
C GLU A 38 6.31 -15.83 7.19
N HIS A 39 5.43 -15.46 8.11
CA HIS A 39 5.79 -14.85 9.37
C HIS A 39 5.87 -15.93 10.46
N ASP A 40 7.04 -16.03 11.09
CA ASP A 40 7.26 -16.83 12.30
C ASP A 40 7.06 -15.93 13.54
N GLY A 41 5.96 -16.13 14.24
CA GLY A 41 5.59 -15.49 15.50
C GLY A 41 6.16 -16.20 16.74
N SER A 42 7.18 -17.04 16.57
CA SER A 42 7.77 -17.89 17.60
C SER A 42 6.82 -18.99 18.09
N ARG A 43 6.67 -19.15 19.41
CA ARG A 43 5.92 -20.25 20.02
C ARG A 43 4.94 -19.74 21.07
N THR A 44 3.81 -20.43 21.19
CA THR A 44 2.88 -20.28 22.30
C THR A 44 3.51 -20.74 23.62
N VAL A 45 2.86 -20.41 24.74
CA VAL A 45 3.25 -20.92 26.09
C VAL A 45 3.29 -22.46 26.12
N GLY A 46 2.46 -23.14 25.32
CA GLY A 46 2.45 -24.60 25.18
C GLY A 46 3.47 -25.17 24.19
N GLY A 47 4.34 -24.34 23.61
CA GLY A 47 5.40 -24.77 22.69
C GLY A 47 4.99 -24.97 21.23
N SER A 48 3.70 -24.79 20.89
CA SER A 48 3.22 -24.85 19.50
C SER A 48 3.72 -23.64 18.70
N PRO A 49 4.17 -23.81 17.45
CA PRO A 49 4.63 -22.72 16.60
C PRO A 49 3.49 -21.78 16.22
N ILE A 50 3.81 -20.48 16.09
CA ILE A 50 2.92 -19.44 15.60
C ILE A 50 3.38 -19.09 14.19
N VAL A 51 2.62 -19.52 13.19
CA VAL A 51 2.96 -19.27 11.77
C VAL A 51 1.77 -18.60 11.10
N VAL A 52 2.05 -17.52 10.35
CA VAL A 52 1.06 -16.81 9.53
C VAL A 52 1.62 -16.63 8.12
N THR A 53 0.91 -17.15 7.12
CA THR A 53 1.27 -17.04 5.71
C THR A 53 0.49 -15.90 5.05
N TYR A 54 1.22 -15.01 4.38
CA TYR A 54 0.70 -13.93 3.56
C TYR A 54 0.85 -14.32 2.09
N ARG A 55 -0.26 -14.33 1.35
CA ARG A 55 -0.26 -14.57 -0.10
C ARG A 55 -0.85 -13.37 -0.81
N LEU A 56 -0.04 -12.67 -1.58
CA LEU A 56 -0.41 -11.50 -2.36
C LEU A 56 -0.47 -11.87 -3.84
N ASP A 57 -1.66 -11.79 -4.43
CA ASP A 57 -1.87 -11.96 -5.86
C ASP A 57 -2.08 -10.58 -6.50
N ILE A 58 -1.17 -10.17 -7.39
CA ILE A 58 -1.25 -8.90 -8.11
C ILE A 58 -1.70 -9.17 -9.55
N ALA A 59 -2.79 -8.53 -9.94
CA ALA A 59 -3.36 -8.56 -11.28
C ALA A 59 -3.79 -7.14 -11.67
N PRO A 60 -2.86 -6.30 -12.16
CA PRO A 60 -3.14 -4.91 -12.45
C PRO A 60 -4.25 -4.76 -13.49
N ALA A 61 -4.97 -3.64 -13.44
CA ALA A 61 -6.02 -3.27 -14.38
C ALA A 61 -7.31 -4.11 -14.33
N ARG A 62 -7.50 -4.95 -13.30
CA ARG A 62 -8.78 -5.64 -13.04
C ARG A 62 -9.77 -4.73 -12.27
N GLY A 63 -10.04 -3.54 -12.81
CA GLY A 63 -11.04 -2.59 -12.30
C GLY A 63 -10.75 -2.09 -10.88
N ASN A 64 -11.70 -2.29 -9.94
CA ASN A 64 -11.57 -1.86 -8.54
C ASN A 64 -10.69 -2.80 -7.68
N ARG A 65 -10.15 -3.88 -8.24
CA ARG A 65 -9.32 -4.85 -7.52
C ARG A 65 -8.04 -5.13 -8.28
N ASP A 66 -6.97 -4.44 -7.94
CA ASP A 66 -5.66 -4.65 -8.56
C ASP A 66 -4.87 -5.78 -7.87
N CYS A 67 -5.23 -6.12 -6.63
CA CYS A 67 -4.66 -7.25 -5.93
C CYS A 67 -5.59 -7.88 -4.88
N VAL A 68 -5.24 -9.09 -4.43
CA VAL A 68 -5.84 -9.78 -3.30
C VAL A 68 -4.73 -10.24 -2.37
N LEU A 69 -4.85 -9.89 -1.09
CA LEU A 69 -3.96 -10.38 -0.04
C LEU A 69 -4.74 -11.34 0.86
N ARG A 70 -4.26 -12.56 1.01
CA ARG A 70 -4.77 -13.56 1.98
C ARG A 70 -3.77 -13.70 3.11
N ILE A 71 -4.26 -13.69 4.35
CA ILE A 71 -3.48 -13.82 5.57
C ILE A 71 -4.07 -14.98 6.36
N GLU A 72 -3.34 -16.09 6.44
CA GLU A 72 -3.86 -17.35 6.97
C GLU A 72 -2.86 -17.95 7.95
N GLY A 73 -3.33 -18.46 9.09
CA GLY A 73 -2.47 -19.14 10.05
C GLY A 73 -2.99 -19.03 11.48
N PHE A 74 -2.07 -18.94 12.44
CA PHE A 74 -2.37 -18.91 13.87
C PHE A 74 -3.46 -17.88 14.22
N GLN A 75 -4.66 -18.37 14.53
CA GLN A 75 -5.86 -17.58 14.83
C GLN A 75 -6.19 -16.46 13.80
N THR A 76 -5.66 -16.57 12.58
CA THR A 76 -5.74 -15.53 11.56
C THR A 76 -6.30 -16.12 10.28
N ASN A 77 -7.38 -15.54 9.79
CA ASN A 77 -7.93 -15.80 8.47
C ASN A 77 -8.56 -14.51 7.97
N GLU A 78 -7.82 -13.77 7.16
CA GLU A 78 -8.21 -12.48 6.65
C GLU A 78 -7.98 -12.41 5.14
N THR A 79 -8.93 -11.83 4.42
CA THR A 79 -8.77 -11.54 2.99
C THR A 79 -8.96 -10.06 2.77
N ILE A 80 -8.01 -9.42 2.10
CA ILE A 80 -8.04 -8.01 1.75
C ILE A 80 -8.06 -7.88 0.23
N VAL A 81 -9.06 -7.17 -0.27
CA VAL A 81 -9.09 -6.63 -1.63
C VAL A 81 -8.27 -5.35 -1.61
N CYS A 82 -7.25 -5.26 -2.46
CA CYS A 82 -6.30 -4.16 -2.43
C CYS A 82 -6.11 -3.49 -3.80
N LYS A 83 -5.53 -2.29 -3.73
CA LYS A 83 -5.05 -1.49 -4.85
C LYS A 83 -3.53 -1.57 -4.89
N ALA A 84 -2.98 -1.59 -6.10
CA ALA A 84 -1.54 -1.60 -6.33
C ALA A 84 -1.19 -0.49 -7.33
N ALA A 85 -0.25 0.38 -6.94
CA ALA A 85 0.15 1.55 -7.71
C ALA A 85 1.66 1.79 -7.59
N GLY A 86 2.31 2.27 -8.64
CA GLY A 86 3.74 2.61 -8.59
C GLY A 86 4.46 2.51 -9.93
N THR A 87 5.77 2.27 -9.86
CA THR A 87 6.72 2.29 -10.98
C THR A 87 7.22 0.88 -11.31
N LEU A 88 8.14 0.78 -12.27
CA LEU A 88 8.82 -0.48 -12.60
C LEU A 88 9.62 -1.04 -11.41
N ASP A 89 10.14 -0.17 -10.55
CA ASP A 89 11.06 -0.51 -9.46
C ASP A 89 10.36 -0.72 -8.12
N SER A 90 9.19 -0.11 -7.90
CA SER A 90 8.45 -0.25 -6.65
C SER A 90 6.96 -0.01 -6.79
N ILE A 91 6.17 -0.68 -5.95
CA ILE A 91 4.73 -0.50 -5.83
C ILE A 91 4.32 -0.30 -4.38
N THR A 92 3.25 0.46 -4.19
CA THR A 92 2.50 0.58 -2.94
C THR A 92 1.28 -0.32 -3.03
N VAL A 93 1.01 -1.08 -1.97
CA VAL A 93 -0.21 -1.87 -1.80
C VAL A 93 -1.10 -1.22 -0.74
N SER A 94 -2.30 -0.84 -1.14
CA SER A 94 -3.24 -0.09 -0.30
C SER A 94 -4.53 -0.86 -0.08
N PHE A 95 -5.11 -0.68 1.11
CA PHE A 95 -6.40 -1.27 1.47
C PHE A 95 -7.53 -0.72 0.59
N HIS A 96 -8.43 -1.59 0.15
CA HIS A 96 -9.69 -1.19 -0.46
C HIS A 96 -10.88 -1.68 0.36
N THR A 97 -11.01 -3.00 0.52
CA THR A 97 -12.05 -3.64 1.34
C THR A 97 -11.52 -4.95 1.91
N PHE A 98 -12.25 -5.52 2.86
CA PHE A 98 -12.12 -6.94 3.19
C PHE A 98 -12.73 -7.83 2.08
N GLY A 99 -12.51 -9.14 2.18
CA GLY A 99 -12.88 -10.12 1.17
C GLY A 99 -14.39 -10.20 0.89
N ASP A 100 -15.21 -9.78 1.86
CA ASP A 100 -16.67 -9.68 1.75
C ASP A 100 -17.15 -8.33 1.19
N GLY A 101 -16.23 -7.43 0.82
CA GLY A 101 -16.52 -6.11 0.27
C GLY A 101 -16.77 -5.03 1.32
N ARG A 102 -16.68 -5.33 2.63
CA ARG A 102 -16.89 -4.35 3.70
C ARG A 102 -15.59 -3.64 4.08
N ILE A 103 -15.71 -2.53 4.80
CA ILE A 103 -14.58 -1.77 5.37
C ILE A 103 -14.30 -2.11 6.84
N VAL A 104 -15.01 -3.10 7.38
CA VAL A 104 -14.82 -3.66 8.71
C VAL A 104 -14.50 -5.14 8.58
N ASN A 105 -13.66 -5.66 9.47
CA ASN A 105 -13.29 -7.08 9.45
C ASN A 105 -14.43 -7.98 9.98
N ALA A 106 -14.19 -9.28 10.05
CA ALA A 106 -15.17 -10.27 10.54
C ALA A 106 -15.64 -9.99 11.98
N SER A 107 -14.83 -9.31 12.80
CA SER A 107 -15.19 -8.90 14.17
C SER A 107 -15.95 -7.57 14.23
N GLY A 108 -16.21 -6.92 13.09
CA GLY A 108 -16.87 -5.61 13.02
C GLY A 108 -15.95 -4.42 13.28
N THR A 109 -14.64 -4.64 13.38
CA THR A 109 -13.64 -3.60 13.64
C THR A 109 -13.16 -2.96 12.35
N ARG A 110 -13.12 -1.61 12.32
CA ARG A 110 -12.49 -0.85 11.24
C ARG A 110 -10.99 -0.74 11.50
N LEU A 111 -10.21 -1.63 10.88
CA LEU A 111 -8.74 -1.63 11.02
C LEU A 111 -8.06 -0.59 10.11
N TYR A 112 -8.62 -0.35 8.92
CA TYR A 112 -8.03 0.49 7.89
C TYR A 112 -9.09 1.36 7.22
N ASP A 113 -8.65 2.51 6.71
CA ASP A 113 -9.44 3.32 5.79
C ASP A 113 -9.13 2.93 4.34
N VAL A 114 -10.08 3.17 3.44
CA VAL A 114 -9.85 2.99 2.00
C VAL A 114 -8.66 3.86 1.57
N GLY A 115 -7.68 3.26 0.91
CA GLY A 115 -6.46 3.93 0.47
C GLY A 115 -5.31 3.87 1.49
N THR A 116 -5.53 3.36 2.71
CA THR A 116 -4.44 3.17 3.68
C THR A 116 -3.32 2.32 3.07
N ASN A 117 -2.09 2.85 3.08
CA ASN A 117 -0.89 2.11 2.66
C ASN A 117 -0.62 0.97 3.66
N LEU A 118 -0.75 -0.27 3.18
CA LEU A 118 -0.51 -1.47 3.98
C LEU A 118 0.99 -1.78 4.02
N PHE A 119 1.64 -1.72 2.85
CA PHE A 119 3.07 -1.91 2.67
C PHE A 119 3.50 -1.49 1.26
N GLU A 120 4.81 -1.32 1.09
CA GLU A 120 5.47 -1.09 -0.19
C GLU A 120 6.36 -2.28 -0.53
N ILE A 121 6.46 -2.62 -1.82
CA ILE A 121 7.40 -3.62 -2.34
C ILE A 121 8.33 -2.94 -3.34
N ARG A 122 9.63 -3.19 -3.24
CA ARG A 122 10.67 -2.67 -4.14
C ARG A 122 11.55 -3.80 -4.65
N ARG A 123 11.97 -3.73 -5.92
CA ARG A 123 12.96 -4.68 -6.48
C ARG A 123 14.34 -4.42 -5.88
N VAL A 124 15.02 -5.51 -5.52
CA VAL A 124 16.42 -5.48 -5.08
C VAL A 124 17.13 -6.64 -5.78
N GLY A 125 17.69 -6.37 -6.97
CA GLY A 125 18.16 -7.42 -7.87
C GLY A 125 17.01 -8.33 -8.33
N GLU A 126 17.16 -9.64 -8.15
CA GLU A 126 16.13 -10.64 -8.43
C GLU A 126 15.12 -10.81 -7.27
N ALA A 127 15.43 -10.24 -6.11
CA ALA A 127 14.58 -10.30 -4.92
C ALA A 127 13.65 -9.08 -4.83
N VAL A 128 12.74 -9.12 -3.85
CA VAL A 128 11.95 -7.97 -3.46
C VAL A 128 12.15 -7.64 -1.99
N SER A 129 12.27 -6.36 -1.68
CA SER A 129 12.24 -5.82 -0.33
C SER A 129 10.83 -5.32 -0.04
N THR A 130 10.34 -5.63 1.16
CA THR A 130 9.04 -5.20 1.67
C THR A 130 9.25 -4.18 2.76
N GLN A 131 8.56 -3.06 2.67
CA GLN A 131 8.50 -2.05 3.72
C GLN A 131 7.09 -2.00 4.28
N TRP A 132 6.92 -2.52 5.49
CA TRP A 132 5.63 -2.56 6.19
C TRP A 132 5.17 -1.16 6.62
N ARG A 133 3.86 -0.96 6.67
CA ARG A 133 3.20 0.30 7.05
C ARG A 133 2.05 0.00 8.02
N ALA A 134 0.80 0.23 7.60
CA ALA A 134 -0.36 -0.03 8.45
C ALA A 134 -0.59 -1.54 8.68
N LEU A 135 -0.21 -2.39 7.70
CA LEU A 135 -0.13 -3.83 7.94
C LEU A 135 1.26 -4.12 8.50
N ASN A 136 1.32 -4.64 9.73
CA ASN A 136 2.56 -5.09 10.35
C ASN A 136 2.38 -6.47 10.99
N PRO A 137 3.01 -7.52 10.43
CA PRO A 137 2.97 -8.88 10.98
C PRO A 137 3.48 -8.99 12.42
N SER A 138 4.43 -8.14 12.82
CA SER A 138 5.06 -8.16 14.16
C SER A 138 4.28 -7.38 15.23
N GLY A 139 3.23 -6.65 14.86
CA GLY A 139 2.51 -5.76 15.78
C GLY A 139 3.28 -4.50 16.21
N ALA A 140 4.52 -4.29 15.76
CA ALA A 140 5.38 -3.15 16.12
C ALA A 140 4.96 -1.79 15.49
N GLY A 141 3.78 -1.68 14.88
CA GLY A 141 3.30 -0.46 14.20
C GLY A 141 4.07 -0.12 12.91
N SER A 142 3.93 1.10 12.39
CA SER A 142 4.57 1.58 11.14
C SER A 142 6.11 1.66 11.15
N SER A 143 6.75 1.15 12.21
CA SER A 143 8.19 1.23 12.47
C SER A 143 8.94 -0.05 12.14
N ALA A 144 8.29 -1.06 11.55
CA ALA A 144 8.96 -2.28 11.13
C ALA A 144 10.01 -1.98 10.04
N PRO A 145 11.28 -2.42 10.22
CA PRO A 145 12.33 -2.18 9.23
C PRO A 145 12.00 -2.87 7.90
N ALA A 146 12.44 -2.25 6.80
CA ALA A 146 12.32 -2.87 5.48
C ALA A 146 13.18 -4.13 5.40
N GLY A 147 12.69 -5.18 4.75
CA GLY A 147 13.41 -6.44 4.62
C GLY A 147 12.80 -7.37 3.59
N THR A 148 13.46 -8.49 3.32
CA THR A 148 12.92 -9.54 2.44
C THR A 148 11.79 -10.27 3.15
N SER A 149 10.56 -9.81 2.97
CA SER A 149 9.36 -10.51 3.45
C SER A 149 8.73 -11.29 2.30
N PHE A 150 8.19 -10.60 1.30
CA PHE A 150 7.63 -11.29 0.14
C PHE A 150 8.72 -11.89 -0.77
N ALA A 151 8.45 -13.08 -1.30
CA ALA A 151 9.16 -13.67 -2.43
C ALA A 151 8.17 -13.93 -3.57
N ARG A 152 8.58 -13.66 -4.82
CA ARG A 152 7.75 -13.97 -5.99
C ARG A 152 7.69 -15.49 -6.15
N LYS A 153 6.48 -16.04 -6.25
CA LYS A 153 6.25 -17.45 -6.59
C LYS A 153 6.43 -17.61 -8.10
N GLY A 154 7.24 -18.59 -8.50
CA GLY A 154 7.53 -18.93 -9.90
C GLY A 154 6.29 -19.31 -10.69
#